data_AF-A0AAN8JCD5-F1
#
_entry.id   AF-A0AAN8JCD5-F1
#
_cell.length_a   1.000
_cell.length_b   1.000
_cell.length_c   1.000
_cell.angle_alpha   90.00
_cell.angle_beta   90.00
_cell.angle_gamma   90.00
#
_symmetry.space_group_name_H-M   'P 1'
#
loop_
_entity.id
_entity.type
_entity.pdbx_description
1 polymer ?
#
loop_
_entity_poly.entity_id
_entity_poly.type
_entity_poly.pdbx_seq_one_letter_code
_entity_poly.pdbx_strand_id
1 'polypeptide(L)'
;MGQRRGVISLLKEEADADYIVSVWCLAHRLELAVKDAFSNSYMNNIIECLQNVYHFYQGSAKRNKEATDIAEIIDEHFSKPTKANGTRWVEHKLRAVTKLLNSWEVILTHMSNYASDNTNKGEDRAKTQGYIKKLTQFKFIWYLYFIKDVLSEVSRVSLLFQRDDIDVSSAVTKIKSTQISLQQMIDHPGAQLQSFNNDVSGNSYKGQTLLSVVDLDVLEDQKNGILNKIIDCFQSRFEDILGGKSVFTAAQIFDHKNWPAENDLPALYHYGNLDLNYIIQHFQHVLQNICNTDSVITEWSDLKLYVARNTHFRAYHPLAVWQRVSQEDVNNNYSNIMKVIHLTSCFPLSNASCERGFSTMKRIKSDWRCRMSNSTVDMLMRIDLEGPPLNDFNPRPFVNKWWLNGQRSKRPNSVPFGNRQ
;
A
#
# COMPACT_ATOMS: atom_id res chain seq x y z
N MET A 1 -15.76 -8.60 -3.28
CA MET A 1 -16.76 -9.63 -2.94
C MET A 1 -18.07 -8.91 -2.66
N GLY A 2 -19.17 -9.29 -3.32
CA GLY A 2 -20.42 -8.51 -3.28
C GLY A 2 -21.30 -8.87 -2.08
N GLN A 3 -22.01 -7.89 -1.53
CA GLN A 3 -22.95 -8.07 -0.40
C GLN A 3 -24.22 -8.85 -0.78
N ARG A 4 -24.46 -9.08 -2.08
CA ARG A 4 -25.60 -9.83 -2.61
C ARG A 4 -25.10 -11.09 -3.32
N ARG A 5 -25.32 -12.27 -2.73
CA ARG A 5 -24.82 -13.57 -3.25
C ARG A 5 -23.32 -13.58 -3.56
N GLY A 6 -22.51 -12.82 -2.82
CA GLY A 6 -21.06 -12.93 -2.92
C GLY A 6 -20.56 -14.18 -2.20
N VAL A 7 -19.33 -14.60 -2.50
CA VAL A 7 -18.70 -15.79 -1.89
C VAL A 7 -18.82 -15.79 -0.36
N ILE A 8 -18.64 -14.65 0.31
CA ILE A 8 -18.75 -14.58 1.77
C ILE A 8 -20.19 -14.78 2.23
N SER A 9 -21.17 -14.14 1.56
CA SER A 9 -22.59 -14.36 1.87
C SER A 9 -22.96 -15.84 1.73
N LEU A 10 -22.51 -16.49 0.65
CA LEU A 10 -22.74 -17.91 0.43
C LEU A 10 -22.05 -18.79 1.48
N LEU A 11 -20.82 -18.47 1.88
CA LEU A 11 -20.15 -19.21 2.94
C LEU A 11 -20.86 -19.06 4.30
N LYS A 12 -21.39 -17.88 4.61
CA LYS A 12 -22.17 -17.68 5.83
C LYS A 12 -23.51 -18.41 5.78
N GLU A 13 -24.26 -18.23 4.69
CA GLU A 13 -25.62 -18.76 4.54
C GLU A 13 -25.65 -20.27 4.28
N GLU A 14 -24.77 -20.80 3.43
CA GLU A 14 -24.82 -22.21 2.99
C GLU A 14 -23.88 -23.13 3.77
N ALA A 15 -22.77 -22.59 4.33
CA ALA A 15 -21.76 -23.39 5.03
C ALA A 15 -21.71 -23.13 6.55
N ASP A 16 -22.70 -22.42 7.11
CA ASP A 16 -22.83 -22.10 8.53
C ASP A 16 -21.53 -21.48 9.11
N ALA A 17 -20.90 -20.62 8.32
CA ALA A 17 -19.57 -20.08 8.60
C ALA A 17 -19.63 -18.60 9.04
N ASP A 18 -20.51 -18.29 10.00
CA ASP A 18 -20.73 -16.91 10.47
C ASP A 18 -19.48 -16.24 11.06
N TYR A 19 -18.57 -17.07 11.59
CA TYR A 19 -17.24 -16.69 12.09
C TYR A 19 -16.29 -16.16 11.00
N ILE A 20 -16.64 -16.27 9.70
CA ILE A 20 -15.82 -15.70 8.63
C ILE A 20 -15.88 -14.17 8.68
N VAL A 21 -14.71 -13.56 8.84
CA VAL A 21 -14.53 -12.12 8.82
C VAL A 21 -14.29 -11.65 7.38
N SER A 22 -15.18 -10.80 6.88
CA SER A 22 -15.01 -10.13 5.59
C SER A 22 -14.13 -8.91 5.76
N VAL A 23 -12.94 -8.92 5.15
CA VAL A 23 -12.05 -7.75 5.16
C VAL A 23 -12.06 -7.08 3.81
N TRP A 24 -12.47 -5.81 3.76
CA TRP A 24 -12.22 -4.98 2.60
C TRP A 24 -10.76 -4.52 2.65
N CYS A 25 -9.96 -5.00 1.69
CA CYS A 25 -8.53 -4.63 1.54
C CYS A 25 -8.28 -3.15 1.85
N LEU A 26 -7.48 -2.89 2.91
CA LEU A 26 -7.23 -1.55 3.43
C LEU A 26 -6.57 -0.65 2.39
N ALA A 27 -5.58 -1.17 1.66
CA ALA A 27 -4.92 -0.46 0.57
C ALA A 27 -5.91 -0.03 -0.51
N HIS A 28 -6.79 -0.94 -0.96
CA HIS A 28 -7.78 -0.60 -1.99
C HIS A 28 -8.82 0.40 -1.47
N ARG A 29 -9.24 0.25 -0.22
CA ARG A 29 -10.20 1.13 0.45
C ARG A 29 -9.66 2.56 0.56
N LEU A 30 -8.38 2.70 0.92
CA LEU A 30 -7.65 3.97 0.94
C LEU A 30 -7.59 4.63 -0.46
N GLU A 31 -7.17 3.86 -1.47
CA GLU A 31 -7.05 4.34 -2.84
C GLU A 31 -8.38 4.86 -3.40
N LEU A 32 -9.48 4.17 -3.09
CA LEU A 32 -10.83 4.62 -3.44
C LEU A 32 -11.27 5.84 -2.64
N ALA A 33 -11.00 5.89 -1.33
CA ALA A 33 -11.33 7.02 -0.47
C ALA A 33 -10.75 8.33 -1.04
N VAL A 34 -9.47 8.32 -1.40
CA VAL A 34 -8.78 9.50 -1.89
C VAL A 34 -9.22 9.84 -3.32
N LYS A 35 -9.36 8.84 -4.19
CA LYS A 35 -9.87 9.06 -5.55
C LYS A 35 -11.26 9.71 -5.55
N ASP A 36 -12.15 9.24 -4.69
CA ASP A 36 -13.52 9.75 -4.58
C ASP A 36 -13.55 11.14 -3.96
N ALA A 37 -12.70 11.43 -2.97
CA ALA A 37 -12.59 12.76 -2.37
C ALA A 37 -12.09 13.83 -3.37
N PHE A 38 -11.19 13.46 -4.28
CA PHE A 38 -10.75 14.33 -5.38
C PHE A 38 -11.70 14.36 -6.57
N SER A 39 -12.79 13.58 -6.56
CA SER A 39 -13.79 13.64 -7.63
C SER A 39 -14.39 15.04 -7.73
N ASN A 40 -14.66 15.47 -8.97
CA ASN A 40 -15.21 16.80 -9.28
C ASN A 40 -14.36 17.98 -8.76
N SER A 41 -13.06 17.76 -8.54
CA SER A 41 -12.10 18.83 -8.22
C SER A 41 -11.21 19.16 -9.42
N TYR A 42 -10.38 20.18 -9.28
CA TYR A 42 -9.36 20.55 -10.26
C TYR A 42 -8.30 19.44 -10.48
N MET A 43 -8.31 18.38 -9.67
CA MET A 43 -7.42 17.23 -9.82
C MET A 43 -7.51 16.56 -11.19
N ASN A 44 -8.68 16.57 -11.84
CA ASN A 44 -8.81 16.03 -13.21
C ASN A 44 -7.95 16.80 -14.20
N ASN A 45 -7.93 18.13 -14.11
CA ASN A 45 -7.07 18.98 -14.95
C ASN A 45 -5.58 18.77 -14.65
N ILE A 46 -5.23 18.50 -13.38
CA ILE A 46 -3.85 18.14 -13.01
C ILE A 46 -3.46 16.82 -13.66
N ILE A 47 -4.28 15.78 -13.50
CA ILE A 47 -4.02 14.45 -14.05
C ILE A 47 -3.89 14.49 -15.58
N GLU A 48 -4.78 15.21 -16.26
CA GLU A 48 -4.73 15.39 -17.72
C GLU A 48 -3.42 16.07 -18.16
N CYS A 49 -3.01 17.16 -17.48
CA CYS A 49 -1.76 17.83 -17.79
C CYS A 49 -0.54 16.93 -17.56
N LEU A 50 -0.49 16.21 -16.43
CA LEU A 50 0.58 15.26 -16.13
C LEU A 50 0.69 14.16 -17.21
N GLN A 51 -0.45 13.66 -17.70
CA GLN A 51 -0.46 12.68 -18.80
C GLN A 51 0.04 13.28 -20.10
N ASN A 52 -0.40 14.49 -20.45
CA ASN A 52 0.04 15.18 -21.67
C ASN A 52 1.56 15.42 -21.66
N VAL A 53 2.10 15.91 -20.54
CA VAL A 53 3.54 16.08 -20.36
C VAL A 53 4.26 14.72 -20.44
N TYR A 54 3.74 13.67 -19.81
CA TYR A 54 4.29 12.33 -19.92
C TYR A 54 4.35 11.83 -21.37
N HIS A 55 3.25 11.93 -22.11
CA HIS A 55 3.16 11.48 -23.50
C HIS A 55 4.05 12.30 -24.44
N PHE A 56 4.29 13.58 -24.13
CA PHE A 56 5.24 14.40 -24.88
C PHE A 56 6.68 13.82 -24.84
N TYR A 57 7.12 13.29 -23.70
CA TYR A 57 8.45 12.69 -23.55
C TYR A 57 8.48 11.17 -23.75
N GLN A 58 7.33 10.49 -23.74
CA GLN A 58 7.27 9.05 -23.89
C GLN A 58 7.71 8.63 -25.30
N GLY A 59 8.66 7.70 -25.38
CA GLY A 59 9.12 7.14 -26.66
C GLY A 59 9.98 8.06 -27.54
N SER A 60 10.22 9.31 -27.16
CA SER A 60 11.02 10.27 -27.96
C SER A 60 12.44 10.43 -27.40
N ALA A 61 13.41 9.68 -27.92
CA ALA A 61 14.81 9.79 -27.50
C ALA A 61 15.36 11.22 -27.69
N LYS A 62 15.01 11.86 -28.82
CA LYS A 62 15.38 13.25 -29.15
C LYS A 62 14.94 14.23 -28.06
N ARG A 63 13.64 14.29 -27.74
CA ARG A 63 13.09 15.21 -26.72
C ARG A 63 13.67 14.98 -25.33
N ASN A 64 13.98 13.73 -24.98
CA ASN A 64 14.60 13.43 -23.69
C ASN A 64 16.06 13.91 -23.66
N LYS A 65 16.80 13.78 -24.76
CA LYS A 65 18.17 14.30 -24.86
C LYS A 65 18.19 15.82 -24.81
N GLU A 66 17.36 16.48 -25.61
CA GLU A 66 17.23 17.95 -25.62
C GLU A 66 16.87 18.52 -24.24
N ALA A 67 15.94 17.90 -23.52
CA ALA A 67 15.61 18.32 -22.15
C ALA A 67 16.75 18.07 -21.15
N THR A 68 17.54 17.01 -21.34
CA THR A 68 18.72 16.75 -20.51
C THR A 68 19.81 17.79 -20.77
N ASP A 69 20.04 18.15 -22.03
CA ASP A 69 21.01 19.18 -22.42
C ASP A 69 20.61 20.55 -21.87
N ILE A 70 19.31 20.89 -21.89
CA ILE A 70 18.80 22.11 -21.26
C ILE A 70 19.02 22.08 -19.74
N ALA A 71 18.80 20.94 -19.09
CA ALA A 71 19.02 20.79 -17.65
C ALA A 71 20.49 21.01 -17.27
N GLU A 72 21.43 20.49 -18.06
CA GLU A 72 22.86 20.74 -17.90
C GLU A 72 23.22 22.23 -18.06
N ILE A 73 22.57 22.94 -18.98
CA ILE A 73 22.82 24.38 -19.21
C ILE A 73 22.33 25.24 -18.05
N ILE A 74 21.17 24.93 -17.47
CA ILE A 74 20.58 25.72 -16.38
C ILE A 74 20.96 25.21 -14.98
N ASP A 75 21.89 24.26 -14.89
CA ASP A 75 22.37 23.62 -13.66
C ASP A 75 21.22 23.00 -12.80
N GLU A 76 20.28 22.34 -13.49
CA GLU A 76 19.13 21.66 -12.89
C GLU A 76 19.13 20.16 -13.26
N HIS A 77 18.27 19.37 -12.60
CA HIS A 77 18.13 17.95 -12.91
C HIS A 77 16.84 17.63 -13.68
N PHE A 78 16.97 16.97 -14.84
CA PHE A 78 15.82 16.47 -15.59
C PHE A 78 15.31 15.11 -15.08
N SER A 79 14.28 15.15 -14.25
CA SER A 79 13.48 14.00 -13.84
C SER A 79 12.41 13.68 -14.88
N LYS A 80 12.72 12.77 -15.81
CA LYS A 80 11.77 12.35 -16.87
C LYS A 80 10.36 12.10 -16.32
N PRO A 81 9.31 12.78 -16.85
CA PRO A 81 7.93 12.61 -16.43
C PRO A 81 7.47 11.15 -16.44
N THR A 82 6.58 10.80 -15.53
CA THR A 82 6.05 9.44 -15.38
C THR A 82 4.55 9.40 -15.54
N LYS A 83 4.05 8.24 -15.97
CA LYS A 83 2.61 7.99 -16.11
C LYS A 83 1.89 8.21 -14.78
N ALA A 84 0.92 9.14 -14.78
CA ALA A 84 0.04 9.40 -13.63
C ALA A 84 -1.12 8.38 -13.51
N ASN A 85 -1.39 7.62 -14.58
CA ASN A 85 -2.42 6.58 -14.61
C ASN A 85 -1.87 5.22 -14.19
N GLY A 86 -2.62 4.53 -13.35
CA GLY A 86 -2.35 3.15 -12.97
C GLY A 86 -3.27 2.69 -11.85
N THR A 87 -3.08 1.45 -11.42
CA THR A 87 -3.89 0.80 -10.38
C THR A 87 -3.63 1.35 -8.99
N ARG A 88 -2.40 1.81 -8.70
CA ARG A 88 -2.04 2.49 -7.45
C ARG A 88 -2.20 4.00 -7.61
N TRP A 89 -3.37 4.52 -7.30
CA TRP A 89 -3.72 5.89 -7.63
C TRP A 89 -2.80 6.86 -6.88
N VAL A 90 -2.66 6.76 -5.55
CA VAL A 90 -1.88 7.70 -4.72
C VAL A 90 -0.42 7.78 -5.17
N GLU A 91 0.27 6.64 -5.24
CA GLU A 91 1.70 6.58 -5.57
C GLU A 91 2.01 7.14 -6.96
N HIS A 92 1.21 6.79 -7.97
CA HIS A 92 1.43 7.27 -9.33
C HIS A 92 1.28 8.78 -9.43
N LYS A 93 0.34 9.39 -8.68
CA LYS A 93 0.15 10.85 -8.71
C LYS A 93 1.24 11.54 -7.92
N LEU A 94 1.59 11.06 -6.73
CA LEU A 94 2.68 11.63 -5.95
C LEU A 94 3.99 11.65 -6.75
N ARG A 95 4.32 10.53 -7.41
CA ARG A 95 5.52 10.43 -8.25
C ARG A 95 5.47 11.38 -9.45
N ALA A 96 4.35 11.45 -10.16
CA ALA A 96 4.21 12.30 -11.33
C ALA A 96 4.27 13.80 -10.96
N VAL A 97 3.59 14.20 -9.88
CA VAL A 97 3.61 15.58 -9.35
C VAL A 97 5.01 15.96 -8.89
N THR A 98 5.68 15.10 -8.12
CA THR A 98 7.05 15.36 -7.65
C THR A 98 8.02 15.55 -8.81
N LYS A 99 7.96 14.69 -9.82
CA LYS A 99 8.82 14.81 -11.01
C LYS A 99 8.53 16.07 -11.82
N LEU A 100 7.25 16.44 -11.97
CA LEU A 100 6.89 17.67 -12.67
C LEU A 100 7.42 18.90 -11.92
N LEU A 101 7.22 18.98 -10.61
CA LEU A 101 7.70 20.11 -9.80
C LEU A 101 9.23 20.24 -9.87
N ASN A 102 9.95 19.12 -9.70
CA ASN A 102 11.41 19.12 -9.73
C ASN A 102 12.02 19.50 -11.10
N SER A 103 11.28 19.31 -12.19
CA SER A 103 11.78 19.60 -13.55
C SER A 103 10.92 20.61 -14.29
N TRP A 104 10.12 21.40 -13.57
CA TRP A 104 9.15 22.31 -14.17
C TRP A 104 9.82 23.30 -15.12
N GLU A 105 10.94 23.90 -14.67
CA GLU A 105 11.67 24.91 -15.44
C GLU A 105 12.29 24.32 -16.71
N VAL A 106 13.00 23.18 -16.58
CA VAL A 106 13.54 22.43 -17.71
C VAL A 106 12.45 22.08 -18.72
N ILE A 107 11.31 21.56 -18.23
CA ILE A 107 10.18 21.15 -19.08
C ILE A 107 9.59 22.34 -19.81
N LEU A 108 9.39 23.47 -19.11
CA LEU A 108 8.82 24.66 -19.69
C LEU A 108 9.74 25.29 -20.75
N THR A 109 11.03 25.40 -20.46
CA THR A 109 12.04 25.89 -21.39
C THR A 109 12.11 25.01 -22.64
N HIS A 110 12.19 23.69 -22.47
CA HIS A 110 12.22 22.75 -23.59
C HIS A 110 10.95 22.82 -24.43
N MET A 111 9.76 22.84 -23.82
CA MET A 111 8.50 22.96 -24.54
C MET A 111 8.40 24.30 -25.29
N SER A 112 8.92 25.38 -24.71
CA SER A 112 8.95 26.70 -25.35
C SER A 112 9.86 26.72 -26.58
N ASN A 113 11.03 26.09 -26.49
CA ASN A 113 11.94 25.91 -27.63
C ASN A 113 11.29 25.06 -28.73
N TYR A 114 10.70 23.92 -28.36
CA TYR A 114 10.01 23.02 -29.29
C TYR A 114 8.87 23.72 -30.03
N ALA A 115 8.08 24.53 -29.31
CA ALA A 115 6.94 25.24 -29.87
C ALA A 115 7.34 26.39 -30.80
N SER A 116 8.54 26.97 -30.61
CA SER A 116 9.08 28.06 -31.42
C SER A 116 9.84 27.56 -32.66
N ASP A 117 10.34 26.33 -32.62
CA ASP A 117 11.08 25.71 -33.73
C ASP A 117 10.15 25.37 -34.91
N ASN A 118 10.21 26.18 -35.96
CA ASN A 118 9.39 26.05 -37.18
C ASN A 118 9.61 24.74 -37.95
N THR A 119 10.66 23.97 -37.66
CA THR A 119 10.87 22.64 -38.27
C THR A 119 9.90 21.59 -37.73
N ASN A 120 9.32 21.82 -36.55
CA ASN A 120 8.30 20.96 -35.97
C ASN A 120 6.92 21.20 -36.60
N LYS A 121 6.10 20.15 -36.68
CA LYS A 121 4.75 20.20 -37.24
C LYS A 121 3.91 21.29 -36.54
N GLY A 122 3.23 22.13 -37.33
CA GLY A 122 2.43 23.24 -36.81
C GLY A 122 1.40 22.81 -35.76
N GLU A 123 0.74 21.66 -35.97
CA GLU A 123 -0.23 21.11 -35.00
C GLU A 123 0.43 20.74 -33.67
N ASP A 124 1.60 20.10 -33.69
CA ASP A 124 2.33 19.71 -32.48
C ASP A 124 2.83 20.95 -31.72
N ARG A 125 3.25 21.99 -32.44
CA ARG A 125 3.63 23.28 -31.85
C ARG A 125 2.45 23.95 -31.17
N ALA A 126 1.29 23.99 -31.82
CA ALA A 126 0.07 24.55 -31.25
C ALA A 126 -0.39 23.78 -29.99
N LYS A 127 -0.33 22.44 -30.02
CA LYS A 127 -0.59 21.60 -28.83
C LYS A 127 0.38 21.90 -27.69
N THR A 128 1.67 22.02 -28.00
CA THR A 128 2.72 22.33 -27.02
C THR A 128 2.49 23.71 -26.39
N GLN A 129 2.07 24.71 -27.16
CA GLN A 129 1.66 26.02 -26.63
C GLN A 129 0.48 25.91 -25.65
N GLY A 130 -0.48 25.01 -25.92
CA GLY A 130 -1.55 24.69 -24.97
C GLY A 130 -1.03 24.12 -23.65
N TYR A 131 -0.03 23.24 -23.70
CA TYR A 131 0.61 22.68 -22.51
C TYR A 131 1.36 23.75 -21.71
N ILE A 132 2.12 24.61 -22.38
CA ILE A 132 2.83 25.74 -21.76
C ILE A 132 1.84 26.64 -21.01
N LYS A 133 0.74 27.04 -21.67
CA LYS A 133 -0.33 27.84 -21.04
C LYS A 133 -0.89 27.20 -19.78
N LYS A 134 -0.97 25.86 -19.74
CA LYS A 134 -1.45 25.14 -18.55
C LYS A 134 -0.41 25.12 -17.44
N LEU A 135 0.85 24.84 -17.79
CA LEU A 135 1.98 24.77 -16.86
C LEU A 135 2.31 26.11 -16.20
N THR A 136 1.91 27.23 -16.82
CA THR A 136 2.08 28.59 -16.29
C THR A 136 0.82 29.17 -15.66
N GLN A 137 -0.26 28.39 -15.48
CA GLN A 137 -1.43 28.86 -14.73
C GLN A 137 -1.13 28.94 -13.23
N PHE A 138 -1.45 30.07 -12.59
CA PHE A 138 -1.29 30.25 -11.15
C PHE A 138 -1.95 29.13 -10.35
N LYS A 139 -3.24 28.89 -10.64
CA LYS A 139 -4.03 27.82 -10.03
C LYS A 139 -3.40 26.43 -10.23
N PHE A 140 -2.78 26.17 -11.37
CA PHE A 140 -2.16 24.88 -11.65
C PHE A 140 -0.97 24.61 -10.74
N ILE A 141 -0.05 25.57 -10.63
CA ILE A 141 1.15 25.45 -9.80
C ILE A 141 0.75 25.35 -8.33
N TRP A 142 -0.13 26.23 -7.84
CA TRP A 142 -0.64 26.16 -6.47
C TRP A 142 -1.21 24.76 -6.15
N TYR A 143 -2.02 24.20 -7.05
CA TYR A 143 -2.56 22.85 -6.88
C TYR A 143 -1.49 21.77 -6.87
N LEU A 144 -0.40 21.89 -7.62
CA LEU A 144 0.70 20.91 -7.57
C LEU A 144 1.35 20.84 -6.18
N TYR A 145 1.54 21.98 -5.53
CA TYR A 145 2.07 22.02 -4.16
C TYR A 145 1.06 21.44 -3.16
N PHE A 146 -0.18 21.91 -3.20
CA PHE A 146 -1.25 21.40 -2.32
C PHE A 146 -1.45 19.89 -2.42
N ILE A 147 -1.59 19.34 -3.64
CA ILE A 147 -1.78 17.89 -3.78
C ILE A 147 -0.53 17.12 -3.39
N LYS A 148 0.67 17.69 -3.51
CA LYS A 148 1.90 17.02 -3.06
C LYS A 148 1.91 16.87 -1.54
N ASP A 149 1.45 17.87 -0.78
CA ASP A 149 1.27 17.74 0.67
C ASP A 149 0.31 16.59 1.02
N VAL A 150 -0.90 16.64 0.46
CA VAL A 150 -1.95 15.63 0.72
C VAL A 150 -1.50 14.23 0.33
N LEU A 151 -0.98 14.07 -0.90
CA LEU A 151 -0.55 12.76 -1.40
C LEU A 151 0.65 12.21 -0.63
N SER A 152 1.54 13.07 -0.11
CA SER A 152 2.66 12.64 0.73
C SER A 152 2.15 12.04 2.03
N GLU A 153 1.20 12.68 2.71
CA GLU A 153 0.64 12.14 3.95
C GLU A 153 -0.16 10.85 3.73
N VAL A 154 -1.01 10.81 2.70
CA VAL A 154 -1.76 9.61 2.34
C VAL A 154 -0.83 8.46 1.94
N SER A 155 0.25 8.74 1.20
CA SER A 155 1.19 7.71 0.76
C SER A 155 1.82 6.96 1.94
N ARG A 156 1.99 7.60 3.09
CA ARG A 156 2.52 6.93 4.29
C ARG A 156 1.55 5.86 4.82
N VAL A 157 0.25 6.06 4.68
CA VAL A 157 -0.77 5.05 5.01
C VAL A 157 -0.74 3.93 3.98
N SER A 158 -0.69 4.29 2.69
CA SER A 158 -0.64 3.31 1.59
C SER A 158 0.55 2.36 1.72
N LEU A 159 1.74 2.89 2.04
CA LEU A 159 2.95 2.10 2.25
C LEU A 159 2.84 1.18 3.47
N LEU A 160 2.19 1.60 4.56
CA LEU A 160 1.95 0.72 5.72
C LEU A 160 1.05 -0.46 5.33
N PHE A 161 -0.02 -0.21 4.58
CA PHE A 161 -0.96 -1.27 4.14
C PHE A 161 -0.36 -2.25 3.13
N GLN A 162 0.81 -1.93 2.56
CA GLN A 162 1.59 -2.81 1.68
C GLN A 162 2.67 -3.60 2.42
N ARG A 163 2.82 -3.43 3.72
CA ARG A 163 3.77 -4.24 4.52
C ARG A 163 3.18 -5.62 4.82
N ASP A 164 4.05 -6.58 5.07
CA ASP A 164 3.64 -7.94 5.47
C ASP A 164 3.36 -8.06 6.96
N ASP A 165 3.88 -7.14 7.77
CA ASP A 165 3.87 -7.16 9.23
C ASP A 165 2.87 -6.18 9.83
N ILE A 166 1.73 -5.95 9.18
CA ILE A 166 0.70 -5.03 9.67
C ILE A 166 -0.22 -5.70 10.70
N ASP A 167 -0.44 -5.03 11.83
CA ASP A 167 -1.48 -5.36 12.80
C ASP A 167 -2.57 -4.26 12.86
N VAL A 168 -3.70 -4.57 13.52
CA VAL A 168 -4.84 -3.64 13.60
C VAL A 168 -4.48 -2.33 14.28
N SER A 169 -3.73 -2.36 15.39
CA SER A 169 -3.34 -1.17 16.14
C SER A 169 -2.46 -0.25 15.30
N SER A 170 -1.49 -0.80 14.57
CA SER A 170 -0.64 -0.03 13.67
C SER A 170 -1.46 0.65 12.56
N ALA A 171 -2.47 -0.04 12.01
CA ALA A 171 -3.38 0.52 11.01
C ALA A 171 -4.22 1.66 11.60
N VAL A 172 -4.83 1.47 12.77
CA VAL A 172 -5.64 2.47 13.48
C VAL A 172 -4.82 3.72 13.77
N THR A 173 -3.67 3.56 14.42
CA THR A 173 -2.78 4.68 14.77
C THR A 173 -2.37 5.45 13.52
N LYS A 174 -2.04 4.74 12.43
CA LYS A 174 -1.62 5.42 11.21
C LYS A 174 -2.75 6.21 10.55
N ILE A 175 -3.95 5.63 10.43
CA ILE A 175 -5.13 6.33 9.89
C ILE A 175 -5.44 7.58 10.73
N LYS A 176 -5.52 7.44 12.06
CA LYS A 176 -5.80 8.56 12.98
C LYS A 176 -4.74 9.66 12.87
N SER A 177 -3.45 9.30 12.85
CA SER A 177 -2.36 10.27 12.70
C SER A 177 -2.45 11.05 11.38
N THR A 178 -2.87 10.39 10.30
CA THR A 178 -3.08 11.03 9.00
C THR A 178 -4.32 11.92 9.01
N GLN A 179 -5.44 11.51 9.62
CA GLN A 179 -6.60 12.39 9.80
C GLN A 179 -6.24 13.67 10.57
N ILE A 180 -5.48 13.56 11.66
CA ILE A 180 -4.99 14.72 12.43
C ILE A 180 -4.10 15.61 11.56
N SER A 181 -3.17 15.03 10.81
CA SER A 181 -2.28 15.80 9.93
C SER A 181 -3.05 16.54 8.83
N LEU A 182 -4.06 15.89 8.23
CA LEU A 182 -4.94 16.52 7.23
C LEU A 182 -5.83 17.61 7.85
N GLN A 183 -6.28 17.43 9.09
CA GLN A 183 -7.03 18.45 9.81
C GLN A 183 -6.15 19.67 10.09
N GLN A 184 -4.91 19.47 10.52
CA GLN A 184 -3.95 20.56 10.71
C GLN A 184 -3.68 21.31 9.40
N MET A 185 -3.70 20.61 8.26
CA MET A 185 -3.55 21.22 6.93
C MET A 185 -4.69 22.18 6.54
N ILE A 186 -5.84 22.09 7.21
CA ILE A 186 -6.96 23.04 7.02
C ILE A 186 -6.56 24.40 7.60
N ASP A 187 -6.09 24.40 8.85
CA ASP A 187 -5.76 25.63 9.58
C ASP A 187 -4.38 26.20 9.19
N HIS A 188 -3.43 25.33 8.81
CA HIS A 188 -2.05 25.70 8.49
C HIS A 188 -1.64 25.05 7.17
N PRO A 189 -1.08 25.78 6.19
CA PRO A 189 -0.64 25.17 4.94
C PRO A 189 0.44 24.11 5.19
N GLY A 190 0.39 23.01 4.42
CA GLY A 190 1.42 21.97 4.44
C GLY A 190 2.78 22.49 3.97
N ALA A 191 3.84 21.70 4.17
CA ALA A 191 5.21 22.13 3.91
C ALA A 191 5.46 22.53 2.45
N GLN A 192 4.83 21.84 1.49
CA GLN A 192 4.93 22.21 0.08
C GLN A 192 4.17 23.52 -0.17
N LEU A 193 2.94 23.65 0.30
CA LEU A 193 2.18 24.89 0.11
C LEU A 193 2.81 26.10 0.82
N GLN A 194 3.53 25.89 1.92
CA GLN A 194 4.39 26.92 2.52
C GLN A 194 5.55 27.30 1.60
N SER A 195 6.19 26.31 0.97
CA SER A 195 7.28 26.55 0.00
C SER A 195 6.79 27.34 -1.22
N PHE A 196 5.55 27.10 -1.68
CA PHE A 196 4.93 27.89 -2.74
C PHE A 196 4.94 29.40 -2.44
N ASN A 197 4.71 29.80 -1.19
CA ASN A 197 4.72 31.21 -0.80
C ASN A 197 6.13 31.85 -0.89
N ASN A 198 7.19 31.04 -0.82
CA ASN A 198 8.56 31.49 -1.01
C ASN A 198 8.95 31.46 -2.50
N ASP A 199 8.47 30.45 -3.23
CA ASP A 199 8.79 30.23 -4.64
C ASP A 199 8.02 31.18 -5.58
N VAL A 200 6.91 31.77 -5.10
CA VAL A 200 6.08 32.69 -5.87
C VAL A 200 6.10 34.08 -5.26
N SER A 201 6.78 35.01 -5.93
CA SER A 201 6.79 36.44 -5.58
C SER A 201 5.80 37.20 -6.49
N GLY A 202 4.66 37.59 -5.94
CA GLY A 202 3.58 38.23 -6.72
C GLY A 202 2.96 37.24 -7.71
N ASN A 203 3.26 37.41 -9.00
CA ASN A 203 2.85 36.48 -10.05
C ASN A 203 4.05 35.83 -10.77
N SER A 204 5.26 35.92 -10.22
CA SER A 204 6.45 35.30 -10.80
C SER A 204 6.76 33.99 -10.08
N TYR A 205 7.00 32.92 -10.85
CA TYR A 205 7.46 31.63 -10.35
C TYR A 205 8.63 31.15 -11.21
N LYS A 206 9.79 30.90 -10.60
CA LYS A 206 11.03 30.53 -11.29
C LYS A 206 11.30 31.41 -12.53
N GLY A 207 11.17 32.73 -12.37
CA GLY A 207 11.44 33.71 -13.43
C GLY A 207 10.36 33.84 -14.51
N GLN A 208 9.21 33.16 -14.38
CA GLN A 208 8.12 33.19 -15.35
C GLN A 208 6.87 33.83 -14.77
N THR A 209 6.21 34.67 -15.57
CA THR A 209 4.93 35.30 -15.19
C THR A 209 3.79 34.30 -15.32
N LEU A 210 3.10 34.07 -14.20
CA LEU A 210 1.96 33.18 -14.11
C LEU A 210 0.70 33.82 -14.68
N LEU A 211 -0.06 32.99 -15.41
CA LEU A 211 -1.31 33.35 -16.05
C LEU A 211 -2.49 33.18 -15.10
N SER A 212 -3.52 33.99 -15.32
CA SER A 212 -4.83 33.87 -14.67
C SER A 212 -4.71 33.76 -13.15
N VAL A 213 -4.10 34.77 -12.53
CA VAL A 213 -4.01 34.86 -11.06
C VAL A 213 -5.40 34.73 -10.47
N VAL A 214 -5.55 33.79 -9.54
CA VAL A 214 -6.81 33.50 -8.86
C VAL A 214 -6.69 33.99 -7.42
N ASP A 215 -7.80 34.46 -6.88
CA ASP A 215 -7.90 34.78 -5.45
C ASP A 215 -7.50 33.57 -4.59
N LEU A 216 -6.62 33.81 -3.61
CA LEU A 216 -6.13 32.78 -2.72
C LEU A 216 -7.26 32.24 -1.83
N ASP A 217 -8.22 33.07 -1.45
CA ASP A 217 -9.36 32.66 -0.62
C ASP A 217 -10.19 31.57 -1.32
N VAL A 218 -10.38 31.70 -2.64
CA VAL A 218 -11.09 30.69 -3.45
C VAL A 218 -10.34 29.36 -3.52
N LEU A 219 -9.00 29.41 -3.55
CA LEU A 219 -8.16 28.21 -3.55
C LEU A 219 -8.17 27.55 -2.16
N GLU A 220 -8.19 28.36 -1.11
CA GLU A 220 -8.25 27.90 0.27
C GLU A 220 -9.59 27.23 0.60
N ASP A 221 -10.71 27.77 0.12
CA ASP A 221 -12.02 27.12 0.22
C ASP A 221 -12.04 25.76 -0.48
N GLN A 222 -11.41 25.68 -1.67
CA GLN A 222 -11.27 24.42 -2.40
C GLN A 222 -10.38 23.42 -1.66
N LYS A 223 -9.29 23.90 -1.05
CA LYS A 223 -8.38 23.12 -0.19
C LYS A 223 -9.17 22.47 0.95
N ASN A 224 -9.89 23.29 1.71
CA ASN A 224 -10.63 22.89 2.90
C ASN A 224 -11.75 21.90 2.55
N GLY A 225 -12.48 22.17 1.46
CA GLY A 225 -13.49 21.24 0.95
C GLY A 225 -12.93 19.87 0.57
N ILE A 226 -11.74 19.81 -0.04
CA ILE A 226 -11.08 18.55 -0.40
C ILE A 226 -10.56 17.83 0.85
N LEU A 227 -9.89 18.52 1.77
CA LEU A 227 -9.36 17.94 3.01
C LEU A 227 -10.48 17.32 3.86
N ASN A 228 -11.58 18.06 4.08
CA ASN A 228 -12.75 17.55 4.80
C ASN A 228 -13.33 16.29 4.13
N LYS A 229 -13.49 16.30 2.80
CA LYS A 229 -13.95 15.12 2.05
C LYS A 229 -13.03 13.91 2.23
N ILE A 230 -11.72 14.10 2.26
CA ILE A 230 -10.76 13.01 2.49
C ILE A 230 -10.93 12.46 3.92
N ILE A 231 -11.03 13.35 4.93
CA ILE A 231 -11.20 12.98 6.34
C ILE A 231 -12.51 12.20 6.53
N ASP A 232 -13.62 12.66 5.95
CA ASP A 232 -14.93 12.00 5.99
C ASP A 232 -14.90 10.64 5.30
N CYS A 233 -14.22 10.55 4.15
CA CYS A 233 -14.02 9.29 3.45
C CYS A 233 -13.19 8.31 4.28
N PHE A 234 -12.18 8.77 5.02
CA PHE A 234 -11.41 7.92 5.92
C PHE A 234 -12.28 7.44 7.09
N GLN A 235 -13.08 8.32 7.69
CA GLN A 235 -13.93 7.96 8.82
C GLN A 235 -14.97 6.89 8.43
N SER A 236 -15.73 7.15 7.35
CA SER A 236 -16.75 6.22 6.85
C SER A 236 -16.15 4.91 6.32
N ARG A 237 -15.03 5.00 5.61
CA ARG A 237 -14.35 3.84 5.04
C ARG A 237 -13.28 3.26 5.95
N PHE A 238 -13.27 3.50 7.25
CA PHE A 238 -12.49 2.67 8.17
C PHE A 238 -13.24 2.48 9.50
N GLU A 239 -14.55 2.72 9.52
CA GLU A 239 -15.40 2.68 10.72
C GLU A 239 -15.29 1.38 11.52
N ASP A 240 -15.26 0.24 10.82
CA ASP A 240 -15.10 -1.11 11.35
C ASP A 240 -13.79 -1.32 12.13
N ILE A 241 -12.77 -0.53 11.85
CA ILE A 241 -11.45 -0.60 12.51
C ILE A 241 -11.23 0.61 13.43
N LEU A 242 -11.87 1.75 13.17
CA LEU A 242 -11.69 2.99 13.94
C LEU A 242 -12.61 3.14 15.15
N GLY A 243 -13.84 2.59 15.13
CA GLY A 243 -14.84 2.90 16.15
C GLY A 243 -16.01 1.92 16.31
N GLY A 244 -16.16 0.92 15.45
CA GLY A 244 -17.18 -0.12 15.61
C GLY A 244 -16.81 -1.17 16.66
N LYS A 245 -17.81 -1.75 17.34
CA LYS A 245 -17.65 -3.04 18.05
C LYS A 245 -17.42 -4.12 17.01
N SER A 246 -16.17 -4.39 16.68
CA SER A 246 -15.77 -5.39 15.70
C SER A 246 -14.68 -6.27 16.29
N VAL A 247 -14.50 -7.43 15.70
CA VAL A 247 -13.45 -8.36 16.11
C VAL A 247 -12.06 -7.76 15.82
N PHE A 248 -11.95 -6.87 14.84
CA PHE A 248 -10.72 -6.13 14.58
C PHE A 248 -10.40 -5.19 15.74
N THR A 249 -11.36 -4.37 16.17
CA THR A 249 -11.13 -3.41 17.25
C THR A 249 -10.80 -4.12 18.56
N ALA A 250 -11.46 -5.24 18.83
CA ALA A 250 -11.15 -6.11 19.96
C ALA A 250 -9.73 -6.70 19.89
N ALA A 251 -9.22 -7.06 18.70
CA ALA A 251 -7.89 -7.63 18.54
C ALA A 251 -6.73 -6.66 18.89
N GLN A 252 -7.00 -5.36 19.03
CA GLN A 252 -6.01 -4.38 19.48
C GLN A 252 -5.47 -4.65 20.89
N ILE A 253 -6.17 -5.46 21.69
CA ILE A 253 -5.68 -5.90 23.01
C ILE A 253 -4.40 -6.73 22.90
N PHE A 254 -4.12 -7.34 21.75
CA PHE A 254 -2.90 -8.10 21.49
C PHE A 254 -1.74 -7.22 21.03
N ASP A 255 -1.88 -5.90 21.07
CA ASP A 255 -0.73 -4.99 20.99
C ASP A 255 -0.28 -4.64 22.41
N HIS A 256 0.84 -5.23 22.82
CA HIS A 256 1.43 -5.03 24.14
C HIS A 256 1.85 -3.58 24.40
N LYS A 257 1.95 -2.74 23.37
CA LYS A 257 2.27 -1.30 23.51
C LYS A 257 1.09 -0.48 24.01
N ASN A 258 -0.13 -1.01 23.91
CA ASN A 258 -1.35 -0.36 24.39
C ASN A 258 -1.67 -0.68 25.86
N TRP A 259 -0.90 -1.58 26.49
CA TRP A 259 -1.21 -2.07 27.82
C TRP A 259 -0.88 -1.02 28.90
N PRO A 260 -1.61 -1.07 30.04
CA PRO A 260 -1.23 -0.32 31.24
C PRO A 260 0.22 -0.61 31.63
N ALA A 261 0.86 0.39 32.23
CA ALA A 261 2.21 0.23 32.73
C ALA A 261 2.27 -0.80 33.88
N GLU A 262 3.41 -1.45 34.05
CA GLU A 262 3.62 -2.53 35.05
C GLU A 262 3.30 -2.09 36.48
N ASN A 263 3.42 -0.80 36.79
CA ASN A 263 3.10 -0.23 38.10
C ASN A 263 1.59 -0.18 38.42
N ASP A 264 0.71 -0.40 37.44
CA ASP A 264 -0.74 -0.51 37.61
C ASP A 264 -1.20 -1.96 37.34
N LEU A 265 -0.78 -2.87 38.23
CA LEU A 265 -1.10 -4.30 38.14
C LEU A 265 -2.62 -4.57 38.06
N PRO A 266 -3.50 -3.91 38.84
CA PRO A 266 -4.94 -4.13 38.72
C PRO A 266 -5.48 -3.78 37.32
N ALA A 267 -5.06 -2.64 36.75
CA ALA A 267 -5.47 -2.28 35.40
C ALA A 267 -4.94 -3.27 34.36
N LEU A 268 -3.66 -3.65 34.47
CA LEU A 268 -3.05 -4.65 33.57
C LEU A 268 -3.76 -6.00 33.66
N TYR A 269 -4.08 -6.48 34.87
CA TYR A 269 -4.75 -7.75 35.09
C TYR A 269 -6.13 -7.82 34.42
N HIS A 270 -6.91 -6.73 34.47
CA HIS A 270 -8.22 -6.68 33.83
C HIS A 270 -8.22 -6.23 32.36
N TYR A 271 -7.10 -5.71 31.86
CA TYR A 271 -7.00 -5.17 30.51
C TYR A 271 -7.40 -6.19 29.43
N GLY A 272 -8.32 -5.78 28.55
CA GLY A 272 -8.73 -6.54 27.38
C GLY A 272 -9.60 -7.77 27.64
N ASN A 273 -10.00 -8.06 28.88
CA ASN A 273 -10.77 -9.28 29.19
C ASN A 273 -12.14 -9.32 28.48
N LEU A 274 -12.82 -8.18 28.36
CA LEU A 274 -14.10 -8.09 27.66
C LEU A 274 -13.94 -8.33 26.15
N ASP A 275 -12.91 -7.72 25.55
CA ASP A 275 -12.59 -7.86 24.13
C ASP A 275 -12.13 -9.29 23.81
N LEU A 276 -11.35 -9.91 24.68
CA LEU A 276 -10.93 -11.31 24.55
C LEU A 276 -12.14 -12.25 24.54
N ASN A 277 -13.08 -12.07 25.47
CA ASN A 277 -14.31 -12.85 25.51
C ASN A 277 -15.14 -12.65 24.24
N TYR A 278 -15.22 -11.42 23.72
CA TYR A 278 -15.89 -11.13 22.47
C TYR A 278 -15.23 -11.85 21.27
N ILE A 279 -13.90 -11.91 21.20
CA ILE A 279 -13.16 -12.66 20.17
C ILE A 279 -13.42 -14.16 20.30
N ILE A 280 -13.36 -14.72 21.51
CA ILE A 280 -13.62 -16.15 21.76
C ILE A 280 -15.04 -16.52 21.33
N GLN A 281 -16.02 -15.70 21.70
CA GLN A 281 -17.41 -15.90 21.32
C GLN A 281 -17.58 -15.87 19.79
N HIS A 282 -16.95 -14.92 19.11
CA HIS A 282 -17.04 -14.82 17.66
C HIS A 282 -16.46 -16.06 16.94
N PHE A 283 -15.35 -16.60 17.45
CA PHE A 283 -14.67 -17.77 16.86
C PHE A 283 -14.99 -19.09 17.57
N GLN A 284 -16.08 -19.17 18.32
CA GLN A 284 -16.42 -20.34 19.13
C GLN A 284 -16.45 -21.64 18.30
N HIS A 285 -17.04 -21.61 17.10
CA HIS A 285 -17.10 -22.76 16.19
C HIS A 285 -15.72 -23.26 15.73
N VAL A 286 -14.74 -22.36 15.61
CA VAL A 286 -13.37 -22.68 15.23
C VAL A 286 -12.60 -23.20 16.45
N LEU A 287 -12.82 -22.60 17.61
CA LEU A 287 -12.07 -22.87 18.84
C LEU A 287 -12.51 -24.14 19.57
N GLN A 288 -13.78 -24.54 19.47
CA GLN A 288 -14.40 -25.63 20.25
C GLN A 288 -13.61 -26.95 20.28
N ASN A 289 -12.90 -27.30 19.21
CA ASN A 289 -12.18 -28.58 19.08
C ASN A 289 -10.67 -28.47 19.25
N ILE A 290 -10.14 -27.24 19.38
CA ILE A 290 -8.70 -27.00 19.37
C ILE A 290 -8.22 -26.22 20.59
N CYS A 291 -9.12 -25.60 21.36
CA CYS A 291 -8.80 -24.65 22.43
C CYS A 291 -9.68 -24.91 23.65
N ASN A 292 -9.07 -24.99 24.84
CA ASN A 292 -9.82 -24.95 26.09
C ASN A 292 -10.12 -23.49 26.45
N THR A 293 -11.33 -23.03 26.11
CA THR A 293 -11.73 -21.63 26.29
C THR A 293 -11.75 -21.18 27.75
N ASP A 294 -11.99 -22.10 28.69
CA ASP A 294 -12.06 -21.77 30.11
C ASP A 294 -10.69 -21.37 30.68
N SER A 295 -9.60 -21.89 30.10
CA SER A 295 -8.23 -21.57 30.51
C SER A 295 -7.71 -20.26 29.89
N VAL A 296 -8.33 -19.77 28.81
CA VAL A 296 -7.80 -18.63 28.02
C VAL A 296 -7.67 -17.36 28.85
N ILE A 297 -8.63 -17.05 29.72
CA ILE A 297 -8.60 -15.83 30.55
C ILE A 297 -7.47 -15.88 31.59
N THR A 298 -7.25 -17.05 32.18
CA THR A 298 -6.16 -17.26 33.14
C THR A 298 -4.82 -17.14 32.44
N GLU A 299 -4.63 -17.85 31.32
CA GLU A 299 -3.42 -17.77 30.51
C GLU A 299 -3.15 -16.35 30.01
N TRP A 300 -4.18 -15.60 29.64
CA TRP A 300 -4.07 -14.19 29.24
C TRP A 300 -3.54 -13.31 30.37
N SER A 301 -4.01 -13.54 31.59
CA SER A 301 -3.57 -12.78 32.76
C SER A 301 -2.09 -13.02 33.06
N ASP A 302 -1.66 -14.28 33.01
CA ASP A 302 -0.26 -14.66 33.24
C ASP A 302 0.65 -14.19 32.10
N LEU A 303 0.19 -14.28 30.86
CA LEU A 303 0.92 -13.82 29.68
C LEU A 303 1.18 -12.30 29.74
N LYS A 304 0.19 -11.51 30.16
CA LYS A 304 0.34 -10.06 30.33
C LYS A 304 1.45 -9.72 31.34
N LEU A 305 1.48 -10.41 32.47
CA LEU A 305 2.53 -10.24 33.48
C LEU A 305 3.91 -10.68 32.97
N TYR A 306 3.97 -11.80 32.25
CA TYR A 306 5.23 -12.26 31.64
C TYR A 306 5.79 -11.23 30.65
N VAL A 307 4.97 -10.73 29.74
CA VAL A 307 5.40 -9.74 28.74
C VAL A 307 5.75 -8.41 29.39
N ALA A 308 4.98 -7.94 30.37
CA ALA A 308 5.26 -6.70 31.10
C ALA A 308 6.60 -6.74 31.84
N ARG A 309 6.92 -7.85 32.51
CA ARG A 309 8.20 -8.05 33.23
C ARG A 309 9.40 -8.04 32.27
N ASN A 310 9.20 -8.46 31.02
CA ASN A 310 10.25 -8.53 30.00
C ASN A 310 10.30 -7.23 29.19
N THR A 311 10.87 -6.17 29.80
CA THR A 311 10.88 -4.80 29.26
C THR A 311 11.45 -4.68 27.83
N HIS A 312 12.34 -5.59 27.43
CA HIS A 312 12.89 -5.62 26.07
C HIS A 312 11.82 -5.85 24.98
N PHE A 313 10.69 -6.51 25.28
CA PHE A 313 9.59 -6.70 24.33
C PHE A 313 8.95 -5.38 23.89
N ARG A 314 9.03 -4.30 24.70
CA ARG A 314 8.46 -2.99 24.37
C ARG A 314 8.96 -2.41 23.04
N ALA A 315 10.20 -2.72 22.66
CA ALA A 315 10.79 -2.25 21.41
C ALA A 315 10.32 -3.05 20.18
N TYR A 316 9.85 -4.29 20.36
CA TYR A 316 9.49 -5.18 19.27
C TYR A 316 8.07 -4.96 18.76
N HIS A 317 7.82 -5.41 17.53
CA HIS A 317 6.48 -5.46 16.95
C HIS A 317 5.62 -6.52 17.65
N PRO A 318 4.31 -6.31 17.89
CA PRO A 318 3.46 -7.30 18.54
C PRO A 318 3.53 -8.70 17.93
N LEU A 319 3.43 -8.79 16.60
CA LEU A 319 3.55 -10.08 15.89
C LEU A 319 4.88 -10.81 16.17
N ALA A 320 5.99 -10.08 16.30
CA ALA A 320 7.30 -10.66 16.62
C ALA A 320 7.37 -11.14 18.07
N VAL A 321 6.72 -10.44 19.01
CA VAL A 321 6.59 -10.88 20.40
C VAL A 321 5.80 -12.19 20.46
N TRP A 322 4.67 -12.28 19.75
CA TRP A 322 3.84 -13.49 19.74
C TRP A 322 4.54 -14.68 19.10
N GLN A 323 5.26 -14.47 18.00
CA GLN A 323 6.10 -15.50 17.40
C GLN A 323 7.14 -16.03 18.40
N ARG A 324 7.78 -15.12 19.14
CA ARG A 324 8.81 -15.49 20.11
C ARG A 324 8.24 -16.22 21.32
N VAL A 325 7.15 -15.71 21.91
CA VAL A 325 6.44 -16.37 23.01
C VAL A 325 6.00 -17.78 22.59
N SER A 326 5.46 -17.93 21.38
CA SER A 326 5.04 -19.24 20.86
C SER A 326 6.20 -20.23 20.72
N GLN A 327 7.41 -19.77 20.44
CA GLN A 327 8.59 -20.62 20.26
C GLN A 327 9.26 -20.97 21.59
N GLU A 328 9.20 -20.06 22.56
CA GLU A 328 9.84 -20.21 23.88
C GLU A 328 8.93 -20.96 24.89
N ASP A 329 7.63 -21.09 24.64
CA ASP A 329 6.67 -21.77 25.52
C ASP A 329 6.76 -23.32 25.45
N VAL A 330 7.86 -23.87 25.94
CA VAL A 330 8.12 -25.33 25.96
C VAL A 330 7.10 -26.10 26.79
N ASN A 331 6.54 -25.46 27.84
CA ASN A 331 5.62 -26.10 28.78
C ASN A 331 4.14 -25.97 28.37
N ASN A 332 3.85 -25.33 27.23
CA ASN A 332 2.49 -25.06 26.77
C ASN A 332 1.65 -24.26 27.79
N ASN A 333 2.28 -23.36 28.54
CA ASN A 333 1.62 -22.54 29.55
C ASN A 333 0.62 -21.55 28.92
N TYR A 334 0.82 -21.19 27.66
CA TYR A 334 0.02 -20.20 26.93
C TYR A 334 -0.66 -20.79 25.70
N SER A 335 -0.80 -22.11 25.63
CA SER A 335 -1.26 -22.80 24.41
C SER A 335 -2.63 -22.34 23.90
N ASN A 336 -3.58 -22.05 24.81
CA ASN A 336 -4.94 -21.69 24.42
C ASN A 336 -5.02 -20.21 24.03
N ILE A 337 -4.41 -19.30 24.80
CA ILE A 337 -4.35 -17.88 24.43
C ILE A 337 -3.58 -17.66 23.12
N MET A 338 -2.48 -18.39 22.90
CA MET A 338 -1.70 -18.27 21.66
C MET A 338 -2.49 -18.71 20.42
N LYS A 339 -3.42 -19.67 20.53
CA LYS A 339 -4.32 -20.02 19.41
C LYS A 339 -5.24 -18.85 19.04
N VAL A 340 -5.77 -18.13 20.03
CA VAL A 340 -6.60 -16.95 19.81
C VAL A 340 -5.77 -15.81 19.19
N ILE A 341 -4.57 -15.56 19.71
CA ILE A 341 -3.63 -14.56 19.17
C ILE A 341 -3.27 -14.89 17.71
N HIS A 342 -2.90 -16.13 17.40
CA HIS A 342 -2.57 -16.55 16.04
C HIS A 342 -3.76 -16.42 15.09
N LEU A 343 -4.97 -16.73 15.56
CA LEU A 343 -6.18 -16.57 14.76
C LEU A 343 -6.38 -15.11 14.34
N THR A 344 -6.22 -14.16 15.26
CA THR A 344 -6.35 -12.72 14.91
C THR A 344 -5.16 -12.19 14.10
N SER A 345 -3.98 -12.79 14.25
CA SER A 345 -2.78 -12.47 13.46
C SER A 345 -2.93 -12.86 11.98
N CYS A 346 -3.88 -13.75 11.66
CA CYS A 346 -4.20 -14.15 10.29
C CYS A 346 -5.16 -13.19 9.57
N PHE A 347 -5.57 -12.06 10.18
CA PHE A 347 -6.42 -11.10 9.50
C PHE A 347 -5.74 -10.55 8.23
N PRO A 348 -6.40 -10.59 7.06
CA PRO A 348 -5.81 -10.15 5.80
C PRO A 348 -5.88 -8.62 5.69
N LEU A 349 -5.13 -7.93 6.56
CA LEU A 349 -5.03 -6.47 6.60
C LEU A 349 -4.15 -5.94 5.45
N SER A 350 -3.19 -6.75 4.99
CA SER A 350 -2.31 -6.45 3.87
C SER A 350 -2.70 -7.22 2.61
N ASN A 351 -2.52 -6.59 1.45
CA ASN A 351 -2.61 -7.25 0.16
C ASN A 351 -1.24 -7.60 -0.44
N ALA A 352 -0.15 -7.38 0.29
CA ALA A 352 1.22 -7.54 -0.21
C ALA A 352 1.49 -8.93 -0.76
N SER A 353 1.11 -9.99 -0.03
CA SER A 353 1.22 -11.38 -0.48
C SER A 353 0.44 -11.63 -1.78
N CYS A 354 -0.77 -11.07 -1.90
CA CYS A 354 -1.57 -11.16 -3.11
C CYS A 354 -0.90 -10.43 -4.29
N GLU A 355 -0.37 -9.22 -4.06
CA GLU A 355 0.33 -8.44 -5.09
C GLU A 355 1.64 -9.10 -5.54
N ARG A 356 2.40 -9.70 -4.61
CA ARG A 356 3.55 -10.57 -4.93
C ARG A 356 3.11 -11.75 -5.79
N GLY A 357 2.04 -12.44 -5.41
CA GLY A 357 1.45 -13.53 -6.17
C GLY A 357 1.07 -13.13 -7.60
N PHE A 358 0.34 -12.02 -7.77
CA PHE A 358 -0.02 -11.52 -9.10
C PHE A 358 1.19 -11.08 -9.92
N SER A 359 2.21 -10.50 -9.28
CA SER A 359 3.45 -10.12 -9.94
C SER A 359 4.21 -11.35 -10.43
N THR A 360 4.32 -12.39 -9.60
CA THR A 360 4.90 -13.69 -9.94
C THR A 360 4.13 -14.36 -11.08
N MET A 361 2.80 -14.35 -11.01
CA MET A 361 1.94 -14.87 -12.07
C MET A 361 2.19 -14.15 -13.41
N LYS A 362 2.34 -12.82 -13.42
CA LYS A 362 2.64 -12.05 -14.65
C LYS A 362 4.01 -12.39 -15.25
N ARG A 363 5.01 -12.70 -14.41
CA ARG A 363 6.33 -13.15 -14.89
C ARG A 363 6.27 -14.54 -15.52
N ILE A 364 5.56 -15.46 -14.86
CA ILE A 364 5.38 -16.84 -15.32
C ILE A 364 4.53 -16.88 -16.60
N LYS A 365 3.34 -16.27 -16.55
CA LYS A 365 2.35 -16.21 -17.61
C LYS A 365 2.43 -14.87 -18.34
N SER A 366 3.50 -14.71 -19.11
CA SER A 366 3.69 -13.58 -20.03
C SER A 366 2.89 -13.73 -21.33
N ASP A 367 2.85 -12.69 -22.15
CA ASP A 367 2.20 -12.68 -23.46
C ASP A 367 2.71 -13.82 -24.37
N TRP A 368 4.00 -14.17 -24.25
CA TRP A 368 4.64 -15.26 -24.98
C TRP A 368 4.41 -16.65 -24.36
N ARG A 369 3.92 -16.71 -23.10
CA ARG A 369 3.69 -17.95 -22.33
C ARG A 369 2.22 -18.10 -21.89
N CYS A 370 1.29 -17.64 -22.71
CA CYS A 370 -0.13 -17.55 -22.33
C CYS A 370 -0.89 -18.90 -22.31
N ARG A 371 -0.36 -19.96 -22.94
CA ARG A 371 -1.02 -21.27 -23.13
C ARG A 371 -0.80 -22.29 -21.99
N MET A 372 -0.13 -21.90 -20.90
CA MET A 372 0.09 -22.82 -19.78
C MET A 372 -1.22 -23.19 -19.09
N SER A 373 -1.35 -24.46 -18.69
CA SER A 373 -2.49 -24.92 -17.90
C SER A 373 -2.48 -24.25 -16.51
N ASN A 374 -3.65 -24.10 -15.89
CA ASN A 374 -3.75 -23.54 -14.54
C ASN A 374 -2.93 -24.36 -13.53
N SER A 375 -2.88 -25.68 -13.69
CA SER A 375 -2.05 -26.56 -12.83
C SER A 375 -0.56 -26.25 -12.97
N THR A 376 -0.06 -26.07 -14.19
CA THR A 376 1.34 -25.71 -14.42
C THR A 376 1.67 -24.33 -13.85
N VAL A 377 0.77 -23.35 -14.02
CA VAL A 377 0.94 -22.01 -13.46
C VAL A 377 1.00 -22.07 -11.93
N ASP A 378 0.08 -22.79 -11.29
CA ASP A 378 0.04 -22.97 -9.84
C ASP A 378 1.34 -23.60 -9.31
N MET A 379 1.82 -24.68 -9.93
CA MET A 379 3.07 -25.33 -9.54
C MET A 379 4.27 -24.38 -9.65
N LEU A 380 4.38 -23.64 -10.76
CA LEU A 380 5.47 -22.69 -10.96
C LEU A 380 5.38 -21.52 -9.96
N MET A 381 4.17 -21.02 -9.68
CA MET A 381 3.96 -19.96 -8.70
C MET A 381 4.36 -20.41 -7.30
N ARG A 382 4.01 -21.63 -6.87
CA ARG A 382 4.44 -22.17 -5.57
C ARG A 382 5.95 -22.28 -5.46
N ILE A 383 6.62 -22.74 -6.52
CA ILE A 383 8.09 -22.82 -6.57
C ILE A 383 8.69 -21.42 -6.47
N ASP A 384 8.19 -20.44 -7.23
CA ASP A 384 8.74 -19.07 -7.22
C ASP A 384 8.45 -18.31 -5.92
N LEU A 385 7.32 -18.57 -5.25
CA LEU A 385 6.90 -17.87 -4.04
C LEU A 385 7.49 -18.49 -2.75
N GLU A 386 7.48 -19.82 -2.66
CA GLU A 386 7.81 -20.55 -1.41
C GLU A 386 9.05 -21.43 -1.55
N GLY A 387 9.58 -21.58 -2.76
CA GLY A 387 10.78 -22.38 -3.00
C GLY A 387 12.03 -21.72 -2.42
N PRO A 388 13.06 -22.53 -2.05
CA PRO A 388 14.33 -21.97 -1.62
C PRO A 388 14.98 -21.18 -2.77
N PRO A 389 15.86 -20.21 -2.48
CA PRO A 389 16.71 -19.59 -3.48
C PRO A 389 17.42 -20.65 -4.32
N LEU A 390 17.65 -20.37 -5.60
CA LEU A 390 18.27 -21.33 -6.52
C LEU A 390 19.61 -21.88 -5.99
N ASN A 391 20.37 -21.05 -5.28
CA ASN A 391 21.66 -21.43 -4.69
C ASN A 391 21.52 -22.45 -3.55
N ASP A 392 20.37 -22.48 -2.88
CA ASP A 392 20.07 -23.38 -1.76
C ASP A 392 19.22 -24.58 -2.21
N PHE A 393 18.79 -24.60 -3.48
CA PHE A 393 17.98 -25.68 -4.02
C PHE A 393 18.81 -26.95 -4.23
N ASN A 394 18.48 -28.00 -3.48
CA ASN A 394 19.06 -29.33 -3.66
C ASN A 394 18.21 -30.16 -4.65
N PRO A 395 18.68 -30.39 -5.89
CA PRO A 395 17.91 -31.15 -6.88
C PRO A 395 17.91 -32.66 -6.62
N ARG A 396 18.82 -33.19 -5.78
CA ARG A 396 19.04 -34.64 -5.63
C ARG A 396 17.78 -35.42 -5.25
N PRO A 397 16.95 -35.00 -4.27
CA PRO A 397 15.73 -35.72 -3.92
C PRO A 397 14.75 -35.84 -5.09
N PHE A 398 14.62 -34.77 -5.88
CA PHE A 398 13.72 -34.72 -7.04
C PHE A 398 14.23 -35.58 -8.20
N VAL A 399 15.54 -35.51 -8.50
CA VAL A 399 16.17 -36.34 -9.52
C VAL A 399 16.05 -37.82 -9.16
N ASN A 400 16.33 -38.19 -7.91
CA ASN A 400 16.19 -39.57 -7.44
C ASN A 400 14.74 -40.05 -7.55
N LYS A 401 13.77 -39.24 -7.14
CA LYS A 401 12.34 -39.57 -7.26
C LYS A 401 11.93 -39.73 -8.73
N TRP A 402 12.38 -38.86 -9.62
CA TRP A 402 12.11 -38.95 -11.06
C TRP A 402 12.76 -40.19 -11.68
N TRP A 403 14.00 -40.48 -11.30
CA TRP A 403 14.78 -41.63 -11.78
C TRP A 403 14.16 -42.97 -11.38
N LEU A 404 13.65 -43.05 -10.14
CA LEU A 404 13.06 -44.27 -9.59
C LEU A 404 11.58 -44.47 -10.02
N ASN A 405 10.81 -43.38 -10.18
CA ASN A 405 9.36 -43.45 -10.41
C ASN A 405 8.90 -43.03 -11.82
N GLY A 406 9.82 -42.69 -12.73
CA GLY A 406 9.48 -42.24 -14.07
C GLY A 406 8.82 -43.33 -14.92
N GLN A 407 7.49 -43.28 -15.07
CA GLN A 407 6.69 -44.14 -15.95
C GLN A 407 6.84 -43.82 -17.45
N ARG A 408 8.04 -43.50 -17.94
CA ARG A 408 8.30 -43.52 -19.38
C ARG A 408 8.84 -44.89 -19.74
N SER A 409 8.18 -45.55 -20.69
CA SER A 409 8.70 -46.72 -21.40
C SER A 409 10.18 -46.49 -21.66
N LYS A 410 11.03 -47.25 -20.97
CA LYS A 410 12.45 -47.31 -21.27
C LYS A 410 12.52 -47.68 -22.75
N ARG A 411 13.13 -46.84 -23.58
CA ARG A 411 13.48 -47.26 -24.94
C ARG A 411 14.21 -48.60 -24.78
N PRO A 412 13.82 -49.69 -25.47
CA PRO A 412 14.24 -51.04 -25.12
C PRO A 412 15.76 -51.26 -25.00
N ASN A 413 16.58 -50.37 -25.57
CA ASN A 413 18.03 -50.57 -25.71
C ASN A 413 18.93 -49.48 -25.10
N SER A 414 18.44 -48.59 -24.21
CA SER A 414 19.34 -47.67 -23.51
C SER A 414 19.71 -48.21 -22.13
N VAL A 415 20.77 -49.00 -22.07
CA VAL A 415 21.47 -49.30 -20.81
C VAL A 415 22.45 -48.14 -20.56
N PRO A 416 22.34 -47.39 -19.45
CA PRO A 416 23.30 -46.35 -19.13
C PRO A 416 24.58 -47.02 -18.62
N PHE A 417 25.57 -47.11 -19.49
CA PHE A 417 26.90 -47.69 -19.24
C PHE A 417 26.88 -49.20 -18.97
N GLY A 418 27.25 -49.99 -19.98
CA GLY A 418 27.72 -51.36 -19.74
C GLY A 418 28.97 -51.35 -18.87
N ASN A 419 29.22 -52.45 -18.16
CA ASN A 419 30.43 -52.64 -17.36
C ASN A 419 31.66 -52.24 -18.18
N ARG A 420 32.38 -51.21 -17.73
CA ARG A 420 33.76 -51.00 -18.17
C ARG A 420 34.57 -52.17 -17.61
N GLN A 421 34.90 -53.13 -18.47
CA GLN A 421 36.09 -53.97 -18.31
C GLN A 421 37.26 -53.28 -18.97
#